data_AF-A0A3A8IFF5-F1
#
_entry.id   AF-A0A3A8IFF5-F1
#
_cell.length_a   1.000
_cell.length_b   1.000
_cell.length_c   1.000
_cell.angle_alpha   90.00
_cell.angle_beta   90.00
_cell.angle_gamma   90.00
#
_symmetry.space_group_name_H-M   'P 1'
#
loop_
_entity.id
_entity.type
_entity.pdbx_description
1 polymer ?
#
loop_
_entity_poly.entity_id
_entity_poly.type
_entity_poly.pdbx_seq_one_letter_code
_entity_poly.pdbx_strand_id
1 'polypeptide(L)'
;MQLSVLASALWLGACNAPPAPTEEPTPTPEATQSVRSVASRLSQIELEYEGPTALLEADMEAGNEECDTYNNWCDGTLEVYSFPWTSTQAPTVADAVESVFALRQDDRIPFRFQGNVPFSTMSQQLFFFDALDPHLLTELGNGTEQVQIAYYYASYLVAAGAHDWNHLFIVLYPQSHRVAVFNLVNHET
;
A
#
# COMPACT_ATOMS: atom_id res chain seq x y z
N MET A 1 37.34 -35.84 78.55
CA MET A 1 37.30 -34.42 78.96
C MET A 1 38.02 -33.63 77.87
N GLN A 2 37.27 -32.88 77.06
CA GLN A 2 37.21 -31.39 77.07
C GLN A 2 38.49 -30.76 76.48
N LEU A 3 38.49 -29.70 75.66
CA LEU A 3 37.48 -28.73 75.19
C LEU A 3 38.14 -27.85 74.09
N SER A 4 37.30 -27.21 73.26
CA SER A 4 37.49 -25.84 72.66
C SER A 4 38.45 -25.67 71.46
N VAL A 5 38.26 -24.79 70.45
CA VAL A 5 37.27 -23.71 70.12
C VAL A 5 37.55 -23.13 68.69
N LEU A 6 36.49 -22.65 68.00
CA LEU A 6 36.31 -21.59 66.94
C LEU A 6 36.99 -21.55 65.53
N ALA A 7 36.12 -21.70 64.50
CA ALA A 7 35.66 -20.79 63.41
C ALA A 7 36.53 -19.79 62.59
N SER A 8 36.21 -19.77 61.26
CA SER A 8 36.04 -18.64 60.29
C SER A 8 36.90 -18.58 59.01
N ALA A 9 36.26 -19.04 57.90
CA ALA A 9 36.08 -18.50 56.52
C ALA A 9 37.11 -17.61 55.77
N LEU A 10 37.40 -17.93 54.49
CA LEU A 10 36.90 -17.27 53.25
C LEU A 10 37.73 -17.67 51.98
N TRP A 11 36.99 -17.97 50.88
CA TRP A 11 37.29 -17.69 49.45
C TRP A 11 38.38 -18.51 48.71
N LEU A 12 38.22 -18.96 47.45
CA LEU A 12 37.32 -18.65 46.32
C LEU A 12 36.64 -19.95 45.78
N GLY A 13 35.32 -20.05 45.64
CA GLY A 13 34.53 -19.66 44.44
C GLY A 13 34.40 -20.81 43.41
N ALA A 14 33.62 -21.87 43.68
CA ALA A 14 32.20 -22.14 43.32
C ALA A 14 31.96 -22.45 41.81
N CYS A 15 31.73 -23.70 41.37
CA CYS A 15 30.50 -24.54 41.43
C CYS A 15 29.42 -24.17 40.40
N ASN A 16 29.16 -25.03 39.38
CA ASN A 16 27.88 -25.75 39.16
C ASN A 16 27.55 -26.11 37.68
N ALA A 17 27.17 -27.38 37.51
CA ALA A 17 26.31 -28.03 36.50
C ALA A 17 26.64 -27.97 34.98
N PRO A 18 26.43 -29.08 34.23
CA PRO A 18 26.44 -29.04 32.77
C PRO A 18 25.26 -28.21 32.24
N PRO A 19 25.43 -27.41 31.17
CA PRO A 19 24.35 -26.57 30.64
C PRO A 19 23.25 -27.41 29.98
N ALA A 20 22.00 -26.97 30.17
CA ALA A 20 20.82 -27.48 29.47
C ALA A 20 20.95 -27.27 27.95
N PRO A 21 20.28 -28.08 27.10
CA PRO A 21 20.28 -27.84 25.67
C PRO A 21 19.64 -26.48 25.38
N THR A 22 20.39 -25.64 24.68
CA THR A 22 19.92 -24.34 24.19
C THR A 22 18.75 -24.58 23.25
N GLU A 23 17.55 -24.15 23.64
CA GLU A 23 16.47 -23.93 22.68
C GLU A 23 16.93 -22.82 21.73
N GLU A 24 17.19 -23.21 20.48
CA GLU A 24 17.38 -22.28 19.37
C GLU A 24 16.11 -21.42 19.26
N PRO A 25 16.20 -20.09 19.23
CA PRO A 25 15.03 -19.28 18.95
C PRO A 25 14.60 -19.60 17.52
N THR A 26 13.50 -20.33 17.38
CA THR A 26 12.77 -20.47 16.11
C THR A 26 12.64 -19.06 15.52
N PRO A 27 13.16 -18.77 14.32
CA PRO A 27 12.81 -17.53 13.67
C PRO A 27 11.31 -17.59 13.43
N THR A 28 10.55 -16.76 14.14
CA THR A 28 9.20 -16.38 13.72
C THR A 28 9.31 -16.03 12.24
N PRO A 29 8.49 -16.61 11.35
CA PRO A 29 8.40 -16.07 10.01
C PRO A 29 7.78 -14.68 10.19
N GLU A 30 8.64 -13.68 10.31
CA GLU A 30 8.28 -12.31 10.04
C GLU A 30 7.79 -12.38 8.59
N ALA A 31 6.47 -12.37 8.42
CA ALA A 31 5.85 -12.20 7.13
C ALA A 31 6.47 -10.91 6.59
N THR A 32 7.48 -11.07 5.75
CA THR A 32 8.11 -9.96 5.06
C THR A 32 7.05 -9.49 4.10
N GLN A 33 6.18 -8.60 4.60
CA GLN A 33 5.38 -7.75 3.75
C GLN A 33 6.41 -7.12 2.82
N SER A 34 6.31 -7.46 1.53
CA SER A 34 7.23 -6.97 0.52
C SER A 34 7.10 -5.46 0.53
N VAL A 35 8.04 -4.77 1.19
CA VAL A 35 8.11 -3.32 1.21
C VAL A 35 8.49 -2.92 -0.21
N ARG A 36 7.49 -2.61 -1.02
CA ARG A 36 7.69 -1.99 -2.32
C ARG A 36 7.97 -0.51 -2.07
N SER A 37 9.23 -0.17 -1.81
CA SER A 37 9.67 1.23 -1.78
C SER A 37 10.59 1.52 -2.96
N VAL A 38 10.32 2.62 -3.65
CA VAL A 38 11.19 3.15 -4.71
C VAL A 38 11.34 4.65 -4.47
N ALA A 39 12.55 5.05 -4.08
CA ALA A 39 12.96 6.44 -4.13
C ALA A 39 13.23 6.82 -5.59
N SER A 40 12.41 7.69 -6.18
CA SER A 40 12.80 8.32 -7.44
C SER A 40 13.79 9.46 -7.15
N ARG A 41 14.75 9.68 -8.05
CA ARG A 41 15.78 10.72 -7.88
C ARG A 41 15.25 12.15 -8.08
N LEU A 42 14.03 12.32 -8.59
CA LEU A 42 13.39 13.63 -8.78
C LEU A 42 12.15 13.82 -7.88
N SER A 43 11.51 12.75 -7.41
CA SER A 43 10.35 12.86 -6.51
C SER A 43 10.77 13.12 -5.07
N GLN A 44 10.01 13.98 -4.38
CA GLN A 44 10.17 14.21 -2.93
C GLN A 44 9.43 13.16 -2.07
N ILE A 45 8.79 12.18 -2.70
CA ILE A 45 7.90 11.20 -2.07
C ILE A 45 8.49 9.80 -2.27
N GLU A 46 8.86 9.13 -1.19
CA GLU A 46 9.10 7.69 -1.19
C GLU A 46 7.82 6.98 -0.72
N LEU A 47 7.30 6.06 -1.53
CA LEU A 47 6.05 5.37 -1.21
C LEU A 47 6.31 4.11 -0.40
N GLU A 48 5.51 3.92 0.64
CA GLU A 48 5.46 2.72 1.47
C GLU A 48 4.07 2.09 1.31
N TYR A 49 4.01 0.83 0.89
CA TYR A 49 2.73 0.15 0.68
C TYR A 49 2.05 -0.14 2.02
N GLU A 50 0.84 0.39 2.21
CA GLU A 50 -0.02 0.11 3.37
C GLU A 50 -1.11 -0.92 3.04
N GLY A 51 -1.59 -0.90 1.79
CA GLY A 51 -2.78 -1.63 1.36
C GLY A 51 -4.08 -0.90 1.76
N PRO A 52 -5.21 -1.25 1.11
CA PRO A 52 -6.51 -0.68 1.46
C PRO A 52 -6.91 -0.96 2.92
N THR A 53 -7.73 -0.10 3.51
CA THR A 53 -8.39 -0.41 4.79
C THR A 53 -9.41 -1.52 4.58
N ALA A 54 -9.83 -2.20 5.66
CA ALA A 54 -10.82 -3.28 5.57
C ALA A 54 -12.16 -2.82 4.95
N LEU A 55 -12.55 -1.55 5.15
CA LEU A 55 -13.75 -1.00 4.53
C LEU A 55 -13.55 -0.82 3.02
N LEU A 56 -12.43 -0.22 2.60
CA LEU A 56 -12.13 -0.04 1.18
C LEU A 56 -11.91 -1.36 0.45
N GLU A 57 -11.32 -2.35 1.13
CA GLU A 57 -11.18 -3.72 0.60
C GLU A 57 -12.54 -4.36 0.37
N ALA A 58 -13.48 -4.24 1.32
CA ALA A 58 -14.83 -4.75 1.18
C ALA A 58 -15.61 -4.03 0.05
N ASP A 59 -15.46 -2.72 -0.10
CA ASP A 59 -16.08 -1.96 -1.19
C ASP A 59 -15.51 -2.35 -2.57
N MET A 60 -14.19 -2.59 -2.65
CA MET A 60 -13.54 -3.13 -3.86
C MET A 60 -14.05 -4.53 -4.20
N GLU A 61 -14.17 -5.41 -3.20
CA GLU A 61 -14.68 -6.77 -3.38
C GLU A 61 -16.13 -6.75 -3.88
N ALA A 62 -17.00 -5.95 -3.25
CA ALA A 62 -18.38 -5.81 -3.67
C ALA A 62 -18.51 -5.29 -5.12
N GLY A 63 -17.68 -4.33 -5.51
CA GLY A 63 -17.70 -3.80 -6.88
C GLY A 63 -17.22 -4.80 -7.93
N ASN A 64 -16.19 -5.58 -7.60
CA ASN A 64 -15.74 -6.69 -8.44
C ASN A 64 -16.80 -7.80 -8.52
N GLU A 65 -17.45 -8.17 -7.41
CA GLU A 65 -18.53 -9.17 -7.38
C GLU A 65 -19.74 -8.75 -8.22
N GLU A 66 -20.16 -7.47 -8.12
CA GLU A 66 -21.21 -6.88 -8.96
C GLU A 66 -20.83 -6.95 -10.44
N CYS A 67 -19.57 -6.63 -10.75
CA CYS A 67 -19.06 -6.76 -12.11
C CYS A 67 -19.16 -8.21 -12.59
N ASP A 68 -18.54 -9.16 -11.89
CA ASP A 68 -18.51 -10.58 -12.26
C ASP A 68 -19.91 -11.18 -12.42
N THR A 69 -20.84 -10.80 -11.55
CA THR A 69 -22.19 -11.38 -11.52
C THR A 69 -23.08 -10.89 -12.65
N TYR A 70 -23.03 -9.59 -12.98
CA TYR A 70 -24.02 -8.98 -13.87
C TYR A 70 -23.45 -8.48 -15.20
N ASN A 71 -22.16 -8.22 -15.26
CA ASN A 71 -21.51 -7.54 -16.38
C ASN A 71 -20.45 -8.43 -17.03
N ASN A 72 -19.55 -9.00 -16.23
CA ASN A 72 -18.46 -9.90 -16.65
C ASN A 72 -17.59 -9.27 -17.76
N TRP A 73 -17.36 -7.95 -17.66
CA TRP A 73 -16.54 -7.18 -18.59
C TRP A 73 -15.70 -6.11 -17.87
N CYS A 74 -15.47 -6.22 -16.57
CA CYS A 74 -14.67 -5.26 -15.82
C CYS A 74 -13.87 -5.91 -14.68
N ASP A 75 -12.81 -5.23 -14.26
CA ASP A 75 -11.99 -5.56 -13.09
C ASP A 75 -11.54 -4.26 -12.42
N GLY A 76 -11.45 -4.24 -11.08
CA GLY A 76 -10.96 -3.11 -10.31
C GLY A 76 -9.86 -3.48 -9.34
N THR A 77 -8.87 -2.59 -9.21
CA THR A 77 -7.82 -2.69 -8.18
C THR A 77 -7.62 -1.36 -7.47
N LEU A 78 -7.27 -1.44 -6.19
CA LEU A 78 -6.90 -0.30 -5.36
C LEU A 78 -5.62 -0.62 -4.59
N GLU A 79 -4.59 0.19 -4.81
CA GLU A 79 -3.36 0.17 -4.02
C GLU A 79 -3.31 1.44 -3.18
N VAL A 80 -2.89 1.32 -1.92
CA VAL A 80 -2.76 2.45 -1.01
C VAL A 80 -1.35 2.47 -0.44
N TYR A 81 -0.77 3.66 -0.46
CA TYR A 81 0.56 3.94 0.02
C TYR A 81 0.53 5.11 1.01
N SER A 82 1.41 5.07 2.00
CA SER A 82 1.82 6.27 2.72
C SER A 82 3.17 6.75 2.23
N PHE A 83 3.55 7.95 2.68
CA PHE A 83 4.90 8.44 2.46
C PHE A 83 5.39 9.29 3.64
N PRO A 84 6.66 9.15 4.04
CA PRO A 84 7.26 10.05 5.01
C PRO A 84 7.41 11.44 4.40
N TRP A 85 6.69 12.42 4.95
CA TRP A 85 6.84 13.82 4.55
C TRP A 85 7.66 14.61 5.55
N THR A 86 8.87 14.98 5.16
CA THR A 86 9.80 15.78 5.99
C THR A 86 10.17 17.12 5.36
N SER A 87 9.69 17.38 4.14
CA SER A 87 9.95 18.60 3.38
C SER A 87 9.04 19.75 3.82
N THR A 88 9.55 20.99 3.71
CA THR A 88 8.74 22.21 3.91
C THR A 88 7.98 22.62 2.66
N GLN A 89 8.29 22.02 1.50
CA GLN A 89 7.47 22.16 0.31
C GLN A 89 6.14 21.42 0.55
N ALA A 90 5.10 21.71 -0.22
CA ALA A 90 3.89 20.89 -0.20
C ALA A 90 4.02 19.75 -1.22
N PRO A 91 3.58 18.52 -0.90
CA PRO A 91 3.61 17.43 -1.86
C PRO A 91 2.67 17.71 -3.04
N THR A 92 3.07 17.33 -4.23
CA THR A 92 2.26 17.52 -5.45
C THR A 92 1.89 16.19 -6.07
N VAL A 93 0.77 16.14 -6.80
CA VAL A 93 0.36 14.92 -7.51
C VAL A 93 1.39 14.48 -8.55
N ALA A 94 2.21 15.39 -9.07
CA ALA A 94 3.30 15.05 -9.98
C ALA A 94 4.38 14.20 -9.28
N ASP A 95 4.72 14.51 -8.02
CA ASP A 95 5.65 13.72 -7.22
C ASP A 95 5.09 12.31 -6.96
N ALA A 96 3.81 12.23 -6.59
CA ALA A 96 3.12 10.95 -6.37
C ALA A 96 3.09 10.10 -7.64
N VAL A 97 2.74 10.71 -8.78
CA VAL A 97 2.74 10.07 -10.11
C VAL A 97 4.11 9.49 -10.43
N GLU A 98 5.18 10.26 -10.26
CA GLU A 98 6.53 9.81 -10.55
C GLU A 98 6.89 8.58 -9.71
N SER A 99 6.61 8.61 -8.40
CA SER A 99 6.89 7.48 -7.51
C SER A 99 6.04 6.25 -7.82
N VAL A 100 4.75 6.42 -8.15
CA VAL A 100 3.89 5.30 -8.58
C VAL A 100 4.41 4.65 -9.86
N PHE A 101 4.77 5.43 -10.87
CA PHE A 101 5.32 4.86 -12.11
C PHE A 101 6.72 4.26 -11.92
N ALA A 102 7.51 4.76 -10.97
CA ALA A 102 8.77 4.14 -10.61
C ALA A 102 8.57 2.75 -9.97
N LEU A 103 7.53 2.57 -9.14
CA LEU A 103 7.13 1.26 -8.61
C LEU A 103 6.61 0.32 -9.70
N ARG A 104 5.94 0.88 -10.72
CA ARG A 104 5.31 0.14 -11.83
C ARG A 104 6.19 0.03 -13.07
N GLN A 105 7.52 0.14 -12.93
CA GLN A 105 8.46 0.13 -14.06
C GLN A 105 8.38 -1.15 -14.94
N ASP A 106 7.93 -2.26 -14.37
CA ASP A 106 7.76 -3.54 -15.10
C ASP A 106 6.40 -3.65 -15.79
N ASP A 107 5.44 -2.76 -15.49
CA ASP A 107 4.16 -2.72 -16.19
C ASP A 107 4.35 -2.21 -17.62
N ARG A 108 3.86 -3.01 -18.57
CA ARG A 108 3.93 -2.70 -20.00
C ARG A 108 2.70 -1.96 -20.53
N ILE A 109 1.80 -1.57 -19.63
CA ILE A 109 0.57 -0.89 -19.99
C ILE A 109 0.90 0.53 -20.47
N PRO A 110 0.53 0.91 -21.71
CA PRO A 110 0.91 2.19 -22.30
C PRO A 110 0.02 3.33 -21.83
N PHE A 111 0.04 3.61 -20.52
CA PHE A 111 -0.74 4.69 -19.90
C PHE A 111 -0.41 6.06 -20.50
N ARG A 112 -1.46 6.80 -20.89
CA ARG A 112 -1.37 8.15 -21.42
C ARG A 112 -2.04 9.12 -20.47
N PHE A 113 -1.31 10.14 -20.06
CA PHE A 113 -1.85 11.20 -19.21
C PHE A 113 -3.03 11.90 -19.89
N GLN A 114 -4.15 11.99 -19.18
CA GLN A 114 -5.37 12.66 -19.62
C GLN A 114 -5.54 14.03 -18.97
N GLY A 115 -4.94 14.25 -17.81
CA GLY A 115 -4.99 15.52 -17.09
C GLY A 115 -5.08 15.35 -15.58
N ASN A 116 -4.96 16.48 -14.89
CA ASN A 116 -5.36 16.56 -13.49
C ASN A 116 -6.87 16.82 -13.43
N VAL A 117 -7.61 15.99 -12.71
CA VAL A 117 -9.07 15.96 -12.74
C VAL A 117 -9.66 16.20 -11.34
N PRO A 118 -10.89 16.72 -11.23
CA PRO A 118 -11.58 16.78 -9.95
C PRO A 118 -12.02 15.38 -9.49
N PHE A 119 -12.28 15.23 -8.19
CA PHE A 119 -12.80 14.00 -7.60
C PHE A 119 -14.05 13.48 -8.33
N SER A 120 -14.96 14.38 -8.71
CA SER A 120 -16.18 14.04 -9.45
C SER A 120 -15.93 13.35 -10.80
N THR A 121 -14.79 13.59 -11.46
CA THR A 121 -14.43 12.86 -12.69
C THR A 121 -14.04 11.42 -12.39
N MET A 122 -13.35 11.17 -11.27
CA MET A 122 -13.06 9.81 -10.81
C MET A 122 -14.34 9.11 -10.39
N SER A 123 -15.19 9.75 -9.58
CA SER A 123 -16.49 9.21 -9.15
C SER A 123 -17.36 8.77 -10.33
N GLN A 124 -17.36 9.53 -11.42
CA GLN A 124 -18.08 9.17 -12.64
C GLN A 124 -17.53 7.94 -13.36
N GLN A 125 -16.28 7.53 -13.13
CA GLN A 125 -15.73 6.29 -13.70
C GLN A 125 -15.90 5.09 -12.76
N LEU A 126 -16.19 5.31 -11.47
CA LEU A 126 -16.40 4.26 -10.45
C LEU A 126 -17.78 3.58 -10.54
N PHE A 127 -18.35 3.37 -11.74
CA PHE A 127 -19.75 2.92 -11.87
C PHE A 127 -20.10 1.64 -11.10
N PHE A 128 -19.20 0.66 -11.03
CA PHE A 128 -19.38 -0.57 -10.24
C PHE A 128 -18.78 -0.47 -8.83
N PHE A 129 -18.09 0.62 -8.56
CA PHE A 129 -17.32 0.84 -7.34
C PHE A 129 -17.83 2.10 -6.62
N ASP A 130 -19.12 2.41 -6.75
CA ASP A 130 -19.72 3.65 -6.27
C ASP A 130 -19.66 3.76 -4.73
N ALA A 131 -19.65 2.62 -4.04
CA ALA A 131 -19.43 2.52 -2.59
C ALA A 131 -18.05 3.05 -2.15
N LEU A 132 -17.02 2.99 -3.01
CA LEU A 132 -15.69 3.54 -2.68
C LEU A 132 -15.70 5.06 -2.58
N ASP A 133 -16.48 5.73 -3.42
CA ASP A 133 -16.44 7.18 -3.59
C ASP A 133 -16.64 7.95 -2.25
N PRO A 134 -17.67 7.67 -1.43
CA PRO A 134 -17.83 8.34 -0.14
C PRO A 134 -16.75 7.95 0.89
N HIS A 135 -16.17 6.75 0.82
CA HIS A 135 -15.25 6.24 1.84
C HIS A 135 -13.78 6.60 1.55
N LEU A 136 -13.39 6.81 0.30
CA LEU A 136 -12.02 7.17 -0.09
C LEU A 136 -11.51 8.43 0.62
N LEU A 137 -12.37 9.44 0.81
CA LEU A 137 -11.98 10.68 1.49
C LEU A 137 -11.89 10.53 3.01
N THR A 138 -12.71 9.66 3.60
CA THR A 138 -12.76 9.46 5.06
C THR A 138 -11.72 8.48 5.56
N GLU A 139 -11.48 7.39 4.82
CA GLU A 139 -10.54 6.33 5.21
C GLU A 139 -9.08 6.75 4.97
N LEU A 140 -8.82 7.43 3.84
CA LEU A 140 -7.46 7.80 3.44
C LEU A 140 -7.12 9.26 3.79
N GLY A 141 -8.10 10.16 3.79
CA GLY A 141 -7.92 11.56 4.15
C GLY A 141 -8.26 11.85 5.61
N ASN A 142 -8.52 13.13 5.89
CA ASN A 142 -9.12 13.59 7.15
C ASN A 142 -10.60 14.00 7.00
N GLY A 143 -11.25 13.56 5.92
CA GLY A 143 -12.64 13.87 5.57
C GLY A 143 -12.89 15.27 5.02
N THR A 144 -11.94 16.21 5.14
CA THR A 144 -12.08 17.60 4.64
C THR A 144 -10.95 18.04 3.73
N GLU A 145 -9.93 17.20 3.61
CA GLU A 145 -8.74 17.44 2.84
C GLU A 145 -9.03 17.57 1.34
N GLN A 146 -8.37 18.52 0.70
CA GLN A 146 -8.42 18.70 -0.74
C GLN A 146 -7.41 17.78 -1.41
N VAL A 147 -7.92 16.73 -2.05
CA VAL A 147 -7.11 15.78 -2.81
C VAL A 147 -6.68 16.35 -4.17
N GLN A 148 -5.57 15.85 -4.70
CA GLN A 148 -5.10 16.13 -6.06
C GLN A 148 -5.12 14.82 -6.86
N ILE A 149 -5.66 14.83 -8.08
CA ILE A 149 -5.85 13.59 -8.86
C ILE A 149 -5.25 13.72 -10.24
N ALA A 150 -4.42 12.77 -10.62
CA ALA A 150 -3.93 12.60 -11.97
C ALA A 150 -4.63 11.39 -12.62
N TYR A 151 -5.17 11.59 -13.82
CA TYR A 151 -5.86 10.56 -14.57
C TYR A 151 -5.04 10.13 -15.79
N TYR A 152 -4.91 8.82 -15.96
CA TYR A 152 -4.25 8.15 -17.06
C TYR A 152 -5.20 7.14 -17.72
N TYR A 153 -5.08 7.02 -19.03
CA TYR A 153 -5.87 6.08 -19.80
C TYR A 153 -4.96 5.22 -20.67
N ALA A 154 -5.22 3.92 -20.72
CA ALA A 154 -4.60 3.01 -21.67
C ALA A 154 -5.65 2.17 -22.38
N SER A 155 -5.32 1.79 -23.60
CA SER A 155 -6.22 1.04 -24.48
C SER A 155 -5.34 0.19 -25.38
N TYR A 156 -5.46 -1.13 -25.29
CA TYR A 156 -4.63 -2.07 -26.05
C TYR A 156 -5.33 -3.41 -26.25
N LEU A 157 -4.95 -4.11 -27.32
CA LEU A 157 -5.43 -5.47 -27.58
C LEU A 157 -4.76 -6.46 -26.62
N VAL A 158 -5.55 -7.28 -25.96
CA VAL A 158 -5.07 -8.40 -25.12
C VAL A 158 -5.03 -9.72 -25.89
N ALA A 159 -5.89 -9.86 -26.89
CA ALA A 159 -5.90 -10.98 -27.84
C ALA A 159 -6.50 -10.53 -29.18
N ALA A 160 -6.53 -11.43 -30.17
CA ALA A 160 -7.16 -11.13 -31.46
C ALA A 160 -8.67 -10.87 -31.26
N GLY A 161 -9.10 -9.63 -31.49
CA GLY A 161 -10.49 -9.21 -31.32
C GLY A 161 -10.89 -8.85 -29.89
N ALA A 162 -9.98 -8.97 -28.90
CA ALA A 162 -10.26 -8.64 -27.51
C ALA A 162 -9.41 -7.46 -27.03
N HIS A 163 -10.02 -6.56 -26.28
CA HIS A 163 -9.46 -5.25 -25.96
C HIS A 163 -9.65 -4.92 -24.48
N ASP A 164 -8.61 -4.34 -23.87
CA ASP A 164 -8.69 -3.77 -22.53
C ASP A 164 -8.65 -2.26 -22.59
N TRP A 165 -9.51 -1.61 -21.81
CA TRP A 165 -9.49 -0.17 -21.54
C TRP A 165 -9.25 0.05 -20.05
N ASN A 166 -8.10 0.65 -19.74
CA ASN A 166 -7.67 0.89 -18.37
C ASN A 166 -7.84 2.37 -18.02
N HIS A 167 -8.48 2.63 -16.89
CA HIS A 167 -8.67 3.93 -16.27
C HIS A 167 -7.87 3.97 -14.96
N LEU A 168 -6.72 4.63 -14.98
CA LEU A 168 -5.81 4.73 -13.85
C LEU A 168 -5.91 6.11 -13.21
N PHE A 169 -6.28 6.15 -11.95
CA PHE A 169 -6.31 7.34 -11.12
C PHE A 169 -5.24 7.25 -10.04
N ILE A 170 -4.41 8.29 -9.94
CA ILE A 170 -3.44 8.48 -8.87
C ILE A 170 -3.91 9.67 -8.05
N VAL A 171 -4.34 9.40 -6.82
CA VAL A 171 -4.93 10.36 -5.89
C VAL A 171 -3.93 10.65 -4.77
N LEU A 172 -3.52 11.90 -4.65
CA LEU A 172 -2.69 12.38 -3.55
C LEU A 172 -3.56 13.01 -2.47
N TYR A 173 -3.36 12.54 -1.24
CA TYR A 173 -3.83 13.12 0.01
C TYR A 173 -2.65 13.87 0.65
N PRO A 174 -2.45 15.18 0.33
CA PRO A 174 -1.30 15.96 0.79
C PRO A 174 -1.16 16.18 2.30
N GLN A 175 -2.25 16.22 3.09
CA GLN A 175 -2.25 16.43 4.54
C GLN A 175 -2.17 15.11 5.31
N SER A 176 -2.86 14.07 4.85
CA SER A 176 -2.76 12.72 5.43
C SER A 176 -1.50 11.96 4.98
N HIS A 177 -0.73 12.51 4.03
CA HIS A 177 0.45 11.89 3.44
C HIS A 177 0.20 10.48 2.89
N ARG A 178 -0.88 10.34 2.12
CA ARG A 178 -1.25 9.09 1.46
C ARG A 178 -1.39 9.26 -0.04
N VAL A 179 -1.19 8.17 -0.77
CA VAL A 179 -1.46 8.05 -2.19
C VAL A 179 -2.34 6.83 -2.42
N ALA A 180 -3.45 7.01 -3.14
CA ALA A 180 -4.27 5.91 -3.63
C ALA A 180 -4.08 5.77 -5.14
N VAL A 181 -3.95 4.53 -5.60
CA VAL A 181 -3.85 4.18 -7.01
C VAL A 181 -5.01 3.26 -7.34
N PHE A 182 -5.98 3.79 -8.06
CA PHE A 182 -7.15 3.03 -8.50
C PHE A 182 -7.03 2.74 -9.99
N ASN A 183 -7.14 1.47 -10.38
CA ASN A 183 -7.18 1.06 -11.79
C ASN A 183 -8.45 0.26 -12.05
N LEU A 184 -9.32 0.81 -12.89
CA LEU A 184 -10.47 0.12 -13.48
C LEU A 184 -10.08 -0.38 -14.87
N VAL A 185 -10.31 -1.66 -15.13
CA VAL A 185 -10.18 -2.27 -16.44
C VAL A 185 -11.58 -2.60 -16.94
N ASN A 186 -11.86 -2.24 -18.18
CA ASN A 186 -13.02 -2.73 -18.92
C ASN A 186 -12.51 -3.65 -20.03
N HIS A 187 -13.14 -4.79 -20.21
CA HIS A 187 -12.82 -5.83 -21.17
C HIS A 187 -13.85 -5.85 -22.30
N GLU A 188 -13.39 -6.04 -23.52
CA GLU A 188 -14.23 -6.44 -24.66
C GLU A 188 -13.68 -7.71 -25.27
N THR A 189 -14.58 -8.62 -25.65
CA THR A 189 -14.28 -9.93 -26.24
C THR A 189 -15.09 -10.18 -27.50
#